data_AF-G4F122-F1
#
_entry.id   AF-G4F122-F1
#
_cell.length_a   1.000
_cell.length_b   1.000
_cell.length_c   1.000
_cell.angle_alpha   90.00
_cell.angle_beta   90.00
_cell.angle_gamma   90.00
#
_symmetry.space_group_name_H-M   'P 1'
#
loop_
_entity.id
_entity.type
_entity.pdbx_description
1 polymer ?
#
loop_
_entity_poly.entity_id
_entity_poly.type
_entity_poly.pdbx_seq_one_letter_code
_entity_poly.pdbx_strand_id
1 'polypeptide(L)'
;MVSQANTSSHPDYNNIFEKLVVEAGPDSKERLIGMLAYADYKEEKYQWKEQYRLTQQVDTIPADDVNKFLLAYHDGKLEKLRSDAEEVLYVFAEHYAEERAEEAYNEALGSELLSQVKAQKDGWWISGGKGALGSFLFASFAVVVSIFFSVASPDSNYAKLVHFVIGNKDFLVLEEDDCRLKSSDVDCINRE
;
A
#
# COMPACT_ATOMS: atom_id res chain seq x y z
N MET A 1 22.37 -13.09 33.72
CA MET A 1 22.15 -13.91 34.92
C MET A 1 21.40 -13.07 35.93
N VAL A 2 20.07 -13.06 35.88
CA VAL A 2 19.24 -12.38 36.88
C VAL A 2 19.11 -13.34 38.06
N SER A 3 19.55 -12.89 39.24
CA SER A 3 19.56 -13.66 40.47
C SER A 3 18.15 -14.21 40.78
N GLN A 4 18.05 -15.50 41.11
CA GLN A 4 16.88 -16.05 41.79
C GLN A 4 16.75 -15.31 43.12
N ALA A 5 15.85 -14.33 43.18
CA ALA A 5 15.51 -13.68 44.44
C ALA A 5 14.77 -14.72 45.27
N ASN A 6 15.36 -15.12 46.40
CA ASN A 6 14.74 -16.02 47.36
C ASN A 6 13.59 -15.26 48.04
N THR A 7 12.39 -15.34 47.45
CA THR A 7 11.18 -14.56 47.77
C THR A 7 10.53 -14.98 49.09
N SER A 8 10.93 -16.13 49.66
CA SER A 8 10.35 -16.73 50.86
C SER A 8 10.50 -15.90 52.15
N SER A 9 11.32 -14.83 52.15
CA SER A 9 11.52 -13.96 53.32
C SER A 9 10.68 -12.68 53.31
N HIS A 10 9.79 -12.49 52.32
CA HIS A 10 8.94 -11.31 52.24
C HIS A 10 7.66 -11.46 53.09
N PRO A 11 7.29 -10.45 53.91
CA PRO A 11 6.10 -10.52 54.77
C PRO A 11 4.76 -10.62 54.01
N ASP A 12 4.73 -10.28 52.71
CA ASP A 12 3.58 -10.41 51.81
C ASP A 12 3.78 -11.50 50.73
N TYR A 13 4.46 -12.59 51.10
CA TYR A 13 4.78 -13.68 50.18
C TYR A 13 3.51 -14.36 49.62
N ASN A 14 3.43 -14.44 48.29
CA ASN A 14 2.31 -15.10 47.61
C ASN A 14 2.73 -16.47 47.07
N ASN A 15 2.35 -17.52 47.79
CA ASN A 15 2.63 -18.92 47.43
C ASN A 15 2.14 -19.30 46.02
N ILE A 16 1.03 -18.71 45.55
CA ILE A 16 0.48 -19.02 44.22
C ILE A 16 1.35 -18.41 43.11
N PHE A 17 1.90 -17.22 43.34
CA PHE A 17 2.81 -16.60 42.39
C PHE A 17 4.12 -17.38 42.27
N GLU A 18 4.66 -17.87 43.39
CA GLU A 18 5.87 -18.69 43.39
C GLU A 18 5.68 -19.94 42.51
N LYS A 19 4.62 -20.71 42.82
CA LYS A 19 4.30 -21.96 42.13
C LYS A 19 4.02 -21.78 40.64
N LEU A 20 3.33 -20.71 40.26
CA LEU A 20 2.97 -20.48 38.86
C LEU A 20 4.12 -19.85 38.06
N VAL A 21 4.89 -18.93 38.65
CA VAL A 21 5.78 -18.04 37.88
C VAL A 21 7.26 -18.23 38.22
N VAL A 22 7.61 -18.35 39.50
CA VAL A 22 9.01 -18.33 39.94
C VAL A 22 9.67 -19.70 39.72
N GLU A 23 8.95 -20.78 40.04
CA GLU A 23 9.43 -22.17 39.85
C GLU A 23 9.70 -22.52 38.38
N ALA A 24 9.04 -21.83 37.44
CA ALA A 24 9.20 -22.06 36.00
C ALA A 24 10.56 -21.59 35.42
N GLY A 25 11.35 -20.82 36.18
CA GLY A 25 12.64 -20.29 35.74
C GLY A 25 12.53 -19.00 34.90
N PRO A 26 13.54 -18.12 34.90
CA PRO A 26 13.39 -16.72 34.48
C PRO A 26 13.19 -16.48 32.96
N ASP A 27 13.72 -17.36 32.11
CA ASP A 27 13.80 -17.17 30.65
C ASP A 27 13.01 -18.25 29.88
N SER A 28 11.99 -18.84 30.52
CA SER A 28 11.22 -19.96 29.97
C SER A 28 9.87 -19.48 29.40
N LYS A 29 9.38 -20.14 28.34
CA LYS A 29 8.01 -19.95 27.83
C LYS A 29 7.00 -20.21 28.95
N GLU A 30 7.33 -21.16 29.80
CA GLU A 30 6.59 -21.62 30.96
C GLU A 30 6.38 -20.47 31.97
N ARG A 31 7.32 -19.53 32.07
CA ARG A 31 7.16 -18.34 32.92
C ARG A 31 6.09 -17.39 32.39
N LEU A 32 6.01 -17.19 31.08
CA LEU A 32 4.96 -16.36 30.47
C LEU A 32 3.58 -16.99 30.68
N ILE A 33 3.46 -18.29 30.44
CA ILE A 33 2.24 -19.07 30.75
C ILE A 33 1.90 -18.92 32.23
N GLY A 34 2.88 -19.05 33.11
CA GLY A 34 2.71 -18.86 34.56
C GLY A 34 2.19 -17.47 34.91
N MET A 35 2.69 -16.42 34.26
CA MET A 35 2.23 -15.05 34.49
C MET A 35 0.79 -14.84 34.05
N LEU A 36 0.39 -15.41 32.91
CA LEU A 36 -0.99 -15.39 32.43
C LEU A 36 -1.91 -16.15 33.40
N ALA A 37 -1.54 -17.38 33.77
CA ALA A 37 -2.27 -18.17 34.76
C ALA A 37 -2.41 -17.45 36.11
N TYR A 38 -1.39 -16.69 36.52
CA TYR A 38 -1.46 -15.87 37.73
C TYR A 38 -2.40 -14.67 37.59
N ALA A 39 -2.48 -14.06 36.40
CA ALA A 39 -3.46 -13.01 36.13
C ALA A 39 -4.89 -13.55 36.27
N ASP A 40 -5.16 -14.72 35.69
CA ASP A 40 -6.47 -15.39 35.78
C ASP A 40 -6.82 -15.72 37.23
N TYR A 41 -5.88 -16.25 38.02
CA TYR A 41 -6.06 -16.44 39.46
C TYR A 41 -6.46 -15.14 40.18
N LYS A 42 -5.81 -14.01 39.86
CA LYS A 42 -6.08 -12.72 40.52
C LYS A 42 -7.46 -12.20 40.14
N GLU A 43 -7.89 -12.43 38.91
CA GLU A 43 -9.24 -12.13 38.47
C GLU A 43 -10.28 -13.02 39.18
N GLU A 44 -10.10 -14.34 39.20
CA GLU A 44 -10.99 -15.27 39.93
C GLU A 44 -11.12 -14.86 41.40
N LYS A 45 -9.99 -14.52 42.05
CA LYS A 45 -9.98 -14.05 43.44
C LYS A 45 -10.74 -12.75 43.60
N TYR A 46 -10.60 -11.80 42.67
CA TYR A 46 -11.34 -10.55 42.71
C TYR A 46 -12.85 -10.80 42.60
N GLN A 47 -13.26 -11.56 41.58
CA GLN A 47 -14.66 -11.91 41.35
C GLN A 47 -15.27 -12.65 42.54
N TRP A 48 -14.55 -13.62 43.10
CA TRP A 48 -14.96 -14.33 44.32
C TRP A 48 -15.17 -13.38 45.50
N LYS A 49 -14.27 -12.41 45.71
CA LYS A 49 -14.42 -11.43 46.80
C LYS A 49 -15.66 -10.56 46.61
N GLU A 50 -15.91 -10.05 45.41
CA GLU A 50 -17.10 -9.25 45.11
C GLU A 50 -18.38 -10.07 45.38
N GLN A 51 -18.44 -11.29 44.85
CA GLN A 51 -19.58 -12.19 45.06
C GLN A 51 -19.79 -12.53 46.54
N TYR A 52 -18.71 -12.78 47.28
CA TYR A 52 -18.78 -13.07 48.71
C TYR A 52 -19.38 -11.88 49.49
N ARG A 53 -18.89 -10.66 49.24
CA ARG A 53 -19.41 -9.45 49.90
C ARG A 53 -20.89 -9.23 49.61
N LEU A 54 -21.31 -9.41 48.36
CA LEU A 54 -22.71 -9.29 47.96
C LEU A 54 -23.60 -10.35 48.61
N THR A 55 -23.14 -11.60 48.67
CA THR A 55 -23.92 -12.73 49.18
C THR A 55 -24.05 -12.70 50.71
N GLN A 56 -22.96 -12.39 51.40
CA GLN A 56 -22.91 -12.39 52.87
C GLN A 56 -23.23 -11.01 53.48
N GLN A 57 -23.40 -9.98 52.65
CA GLN A 57 -23.64 -8.59 53.07
C GLN A 57 -22.58 -8.06 54.05
N VAL A 58 -21.30 -8.32 53.73
CA VAL A 58 -20.16 -7.89 54.53
C VAL A 58 -19.21 -7.01 53.70
N ASP A 59 -18.65 -5.97 54.33
CA ASP A 59 -17.64 -5.12 53.68
C ASP A 59 -16.24 -5.75 53.72
N THR A 60 -15.94 -6.46 54.81
CA THR A 60 -14.65 -7.11 55.05
C THR A 60 -14.82 -8.61 55.11
N ILE A 61 -14.00 -9.34 54.35
CA ILE A 61 -14.06 -10.80 54.26
C ILE A 61 -13.19 -11.40 55.39
N PRO A 62 -13.72 -12.32 56.21
CA PRO A 62 -12.95 -12.98 57.25
C PRO A 62 -11.73 -13.73 56.68
N ALA A 63 -10.61 -13.70 57.40
CA ALA A 63 -9.38 -14.37 56.97
C ALA A 63 -9.57 -15.88 56.77
N ASP A 64 -10.40 -16.52 57.59
CA ASP A 64 -10.68 -17.96 57.50
C ASP A 64 -11.36 -18.34 56.17
N ASP A 65 -12.23 -17.48 55.64
CA ASP A 65 -12.90 -17.74 54.37
C ASP A 65 -11.99 -17.48 53.18
N VAL A 66 -11.08 -16.50 53.30
CA VAL A 66 -9.99 -16.33 52.34
C VAL A 66 -9.10 -17.58 52.32
N ASN A 67 -8.79 -18.15 53.50
CA ASN A 67 -8.01 -19.38 53.58
C ASN A 67 -8.74 -20.57 52.93
N LYS A 68 -10.06 -20.73 53.16
CA LYS A 68 -10.86 -21.75 52.47
C LYS A 68 -10.83 -21.59 50.95
N PHE A 69 -10.92 -20.37 50.45
CA PHE A 69 -10.77 -20.09 49.02
C PHE A 69 -9.38 -20.51 48.52
N LEU A 70 -8.32 -20.16 49.24
CA LEU A 70 -6.95 -20.53 48.87
C LEU A 70 -6.71 -22.05 48.89
N LEU A 71 -7.36 -22.79 49.79
CA LEU A 71 -7.29 -24.25 49.83
C LEU A 71 -7.85 -24.93 48.56
N ALA A 72 -8.71 -24.25 47.80
CA ALA A 72 -9.19 -24.75 46.52
C ALA A 72 -8.11 -24.73 45.42
N TYR A 73 -7.01 -23.99 45.60
CA TYR A 73 -5.89 -23.90 44.65
C TYR A 73 -4.81 -24.93 44.96
N HIS A 74 -5.20 -26.20 44.95
CA HIS A 74 -4.26 -27.33 44.96
C HIS A 74 -3.56 -27.47 43.60
N ASP A 75 -2.52 -28.30 43.54
CA ASP A 75 -1.65 -28.41 42.35
C ASP A 75 -2.44 -28.73 41.07
N GLY A 76 -3.47 -29.60 41.13
CA GLY A 76 -4.34 -29.85 39.99
C GLY A 76 -5.13 -28.63 39.46
N LYS A 77 -5.55 -27.69 40.33
CA LYS A 77 -6.20 -26.45 39.89
C LYS A 77 -5.18 -25.48 39.31
N LEU A 78 -3.98 -25.44 39.87
CA LEU A 78 -2.88 -24.62 39.34
C LEU A 78 -2.45 -25.10 37.95
N GLU A 79 -2.38 -26.42 37.75
CA GLU A 79 -2.07 -26.99 36.44
C GLU A 79 -3.17 -26.70 35.43
N LYS A 80 -4.44 -26.74 35.85
CA LYS A 80 -5.54 -26.30 35.00
C LYS A 80 -5.39 -24.84 34.56
N LEU A 81 -5.10 -23.92 35.49
CA LEU A 81 -4.86 -22.52 35.15
C LEU A 81 -3.70 -22.36 34.15
N ARG A 82 -2.65 -23.16 34.29
CA ARG A 82 -1.53 -23.16 33.32
C ARG A 82 -1.95 -23.66 31.95
N SER A 83 -2.72 -24.75 31.90
CA SER A 83 -3.25 -25.31 30.65
C SER A 83 -4.16 -24.32 29.94
N ASP A 84 -5.09 -23.70 30.67
CA ASP A 84 -6.03 -22.72 30.13
C ASP A 84 -5.25 -21.48 29.61
N ALA A 85 -4.27 -20.98 30.37
CA ALA A 85 -3.41 -19.87 29.95
C ALA A 85 -2.53 -20.21 28.73
N GLU A 86 -2.03 -21.44 28.64
CA GLU A 86 -1.28 -21.92 27.48
C GLU A 86 -2.15 -21.98 26.24
N GLU A 87 -3.39 -22.48 26.34
CA GLU A 87 -4.36 -22.49 25.25
C GLU A 87 -4.65 -21.07 24.75
N VAL A 88 -4.95 -20.14 25.66
CA VAL A 88 -5.19 -18.73 25.31
C VAL A 88 -3.99 -18.11 24.60
N LEU A 89 -2.77 -18.38 25.08
CA LEU A 89 -1.55 -17.87 24.46
C LEU A 89 -1.36 -18.43 23.04
N TYR A 90 -1.65 -19.72 22.83
CA TYR A 90 -1.55 -20.32 21.51
C TYR A 90 -2.56 -19.75 20.53
N VAL A 91 -3.84 -19.64 20.93
CA VAL A 91 -4.89 -19.06 20.09
C VAL A 91 -4.56 -17.61 19.74
N PHE A 92 -4.07 -16.84 20.70
CA PHE A 92 -3.60 -15.47 20.45
C PHE A 92 -2.44 -15.44 19.44
N ALA A 93 -1.43 -16.29 19.63
CA ALA A 93 -0.27 -16.34 18.75
C ALA A 93 -0.64 -16.75 17.32
N GLU A 94 -1.59 -17.68 17.15
CA GLU A 94 -2.13 -18.09 15.86
C GLU A 94 -2.82 -16.92 15.16
N HIS A 95 -3.79 -16.28 15.82
CA HIS A 95 -4.50 -15.14 15.24
C HIS A 95 -3.57 -13.96 14.90
N TYR A 96 -2.61 -13.67 15.77
CA TYR A 96 -1.63 -12.62 15.52
C TYR A 96 -0.73 -12.94 14.32
N ALA A 97 -0.32 -14.20 14.17
CA ALA A 97 0.49 -14.64 13.03
C ALA A 97 -0.30 -14.59 11.72
N GLU A 98 -1.57 -15.00 11.73
CA GLU A 98 -2.48 -14.90 10.59
C GLU A 98 -2.66 -13.45 10.14
N GLU A 99 -2.96 -12.54 11.08
CA GLU A 99 -3.13 -11.11 10.80
C GLU A 99 -1.86 -10.51 10.18
N ARG A 100 -0.69 -10.82 10.75
CA ARG A 100 0.60 -10.33 10.22
C ARG A 100 0.96 -10.93 8.87
N ALA A 101 0.62 -12.19 8.63
CA ALA A 101 0.85 -12.83 7.34
C ALA A 101 -0.04 -12.21 6.26
N GLU A 102 -1.30 -11.90 6.59
CA GLU A 102 -2.23 -11.21 5.69
C GLU A 102 -1.77 -9.77 5.38
N GLU A 103 -1.36 -9.02 6.40
CA GLU A 103 -0.78 -7.68 6.22
C GLU A 103 0.46 -7.72 5.31
N ALA A 104 1.40 -8.62 5.57
CA ALA A 104 2.62 -8.77 4.78
C ALA A 104 2.31 -9.19 3.33
N TYR A 105 1.34 -10.09 3.13
CA TYR A 105 0.90 -10.50 1.80
C TYR A 105 0.27 -9.33 1.03
N ASN A 106 -0.60 -8.54 1.69
CA ASN A 106 -1.25 -7.38 1.08
C ASN A 106 -0.24 -6.27 0.75
N GLU A 107 0.75 -6.04 1.62
CA GLU A 107 1.85 -5.11 1.34
C GLU A 107 2.70 -5.56 0.16
N ALA A 108 3.06 -6.85 0.09
CA ALA A 108 3.78 -7.43 -1.03
C ALA A 108 3.01 -7.28 -2.34
N LEU A 109 1.71 -7.61 -2.36
CA LEU A 109 0.83 -7.46 -3.51
C LEU A 109 0.73 -6.00 -3.97
N GLY A 110 0.59 -5.06 -3.03
CA GLY A 110 0.57 -3.62 -3.31
C GLY A 110 1.88 -3.13 -3.92
N SER A 111 3.01 -3.60 -3.39
CA SER A 111 4.35 -3.26 -3.91
C SER A 111 4.59 -3.81 -5.32
N GLU A 112 4.13 -5.04 -5.60
CA GLU A 112 4.26 -5.66 -6.91
C GLU A 112 3.38 -4.94 -7.95
N LEU A 113 2.11 -4.65 -7.61
CA LEU A 113 1.23 -3.86 -8.46
C LEU A 113 1.81 -2.48 -8.77
N LEU A 114 2.34 -1.78 -7.77
CA LEU A 114 3.00 -0.48 -7.97
C LEU A 114 4.22 -0.60 -8.88
N SER A 115 5.00 -1.68 -8.76
CA SER A 115 6.16 -1.93 -9.61
C SER A 115 5.78 -2.21 -11.07
N GLN A 116 4.72 -2.98 -11.31
CA GLN A 116 4.21 -3.27 -12.66
C GLN A 116 3.62 -2.01 -13.31
N VAL A 117 2.86 -1.21 -12.56
CA VAL A 117 2.33 0.08 -13.04
C VAL A 117 3.46 1.05 -13.35
N LYS A 118 4.51 1.10 -12.53
CA LYS A 118 5.68 1.97 -12.78
C LYS A 118 6.46 1.53 -14.01
N ALA A 119 6.68 0.23 -14.19
CA ALA A 119 7.31 -0.33 -15.40
C ALA A 119 6.50 -0.05 -16.68
N GLN A 120 5.17 0.01 -16.58
CA GLN A 120 4.31 0.35 -17.71
C GLN A 120 4.22 1.87 -17.97
N LYS A 121 4.50 2.69 -16.95
CA LYS A 121 4.48 4.16 -17.01
C LYS A 121 5.74 4.78 -17.64
N ASP A 122 6.80 4.00 -17.85
CA ASP A 122 8.06 4.47 -18.48
C ASP A 122 7.91 4.93 -19.96
N GLY A 123 6.70 4.96 -20.50
CA GLY A 123 6.49 5.14 -21.92
C GLY A 123 5.85 6.42 -22.42
N TRP A 124 5.38 7.41 -21.63
CA TRP A 124 4.76 8.60 -22.28
C TRP A 124 5.76 9.28 -23.22
N TRP A 125 6.96 9.57 -22.71
CA TRP A 125 7.99 10.30 -23.48
C TRP A 125 8.60 9.43 -24.57
N ILE A 126 8.75 8.12 -24.31
CA ILE A 126 9.27 7.17 -25.29
C ILE A 126 8.24 6.90 -26.40
N SER A 127 6.96 6.78 -26.06
CA SER A 127 5.86 6.59 -27.03
C SER A 127 5.60 7.87 -27.81
N GLY A 128 5.65 9.03 -27.16
CA GLY A 128 5.60 10.35 -27.82
C GLY A 128 6.76 10.56 -28.79
N GLY A 129 7.98 10.16 -28.39
CA GLY A 129 9.17 10.21 -29.26
C GLY A 129 9.05 9.29 -30.49
N LYS A 130 8.56 8.06 -30.32
CA LYS A 130 8.32 7.13 -31.44
C LYS A 130 7.23 7.66 -32.40
N GLY A 131 6.17 8.26 -31.87
CA GLY A 131 5.12 8.90 -32.67
C GLY A 131 5.64 10.08 -33.49
N ALA A 132 6.44 10.96 -32.87
CA ALA A 132 7.05 12.10 -33.56
C ALA A 132 8.00 11.67 -34.69
N LEU A 133 8.79 10.61 -34.47
CA LEU A 133 9.69 10.05 -35.49
C LEU A 133 8.91 9.50 -36.70
N GLY A 134 7.82 8.77 -36.46
CA GLY A 134 6.96 8.25 -37.51
C GLY A 134 6.32 9.36 -38.35
N SER A 135 5.78 10.39 -37.70
CA SER A 135 5.19 11.55 -38.36
C SER A 135 6.23 12.34 -39.18
N PHE A 136 7.45 12.50 -38.67
CA PHE A 136 8.54 13.15 -39.39
C PHE A 136 8.95 12.37 -40.65
N LEU A 137 9.08 11.04 -40.56
CA LEU A 137 9.42 10.19 -41.70
C LEU A 137 8.33 10.21 -42.77
N PHE A 138 7.06 10.13 -42.37
CA PHE A 138 5.94 10.21 -43.29
C PHE A 138 5.88 11.57 -43.99
N ALA A 139 6.01 12.66 -43.25
CA ALA A 139 6.02 14.00 -43.81
C ALA A 139 7.20 14.20 -44.79
N SER A 140 8.39 13.71 -44.44
CA SER A 140 9.56 13.76 -45.31
C SER A 140 9.33 12.99 -46.62
N PHE A 141 8.76 11.78 -46.53
CA PHE A 141 8.42 10.99 -47.70
C PHE A 141 7.36 11.67 -48.58
N ALA A 142 6.31 12.22 -47.97
CA ALA A 142 5.27 12.94 -48.70
C ALA A 142 5.84 14.15 -49.46
N VAL A 143 6.72 14.95 -48.84
CA VAL A 143 7.39 16.07 -49.50
C VAL A 143 8.23 15.61 -50.69
N VAL A 144 9.00 14.53 -50.54
CA VAL A 144 9.80 13.96 -51.63
C VAL A 144 8.91 13.54 -52.80
N VAL A 145 7.83 12.79 -52.54
CA VAL A 145 6.86 12.39 -53.56
C VAL A 145 6.23 13.60 -54.24
N SER A 146 5.83 14.62 -53.48
CA SER A 146 5.27 15.87 -54.01
C SER A 146 6.23 16.60 -54.95
N ILE A 147 7.52 16.66 -54.60
CA ILE A 147 8.56 17.26 -55.46
C ILE A 147 8.72 16.43 -56.75
N PHE A 148 8.76 15.11 -56.67
CA PHE A 148 8.83 14.24 -57.85
C PHE A 148 7.64 14.44 -58.80
N PHE A 149 6.41 14.49 -58.27
CA PHE A 149 5.22 14.79 -59.06
C PHE A 149 5.28 16.19 -59.68
N SER A 150 5.78 17.18 -58.94
CA SER A 150 5.98 18.54 -59.45
C SER A 150 6.93 18.59 -60.64
N VAL A 151 8.04 17.85 -60.60
CA VAL A 151 9.02 17.79 -61.69
C VAL A 151 8.50 16.99 -62.89
N ALA A 152 7.79 15.89 -62.64
CA ALA A 152 7.26 15.04 -63.71
C ALA A 152 6.06 15.66 -64.45
N SER A 153 5.33 16.59 -63.82
CA SER A 153 4.16 17.26 -64.40
C SER A 153 4.15 18.77 -64.10
N PRO A 154 5.10 19.53 -64.68
CA PRO A 154 5.39 20.92 -64.32
C PRO A 154 4.24 21.89 -64.64
N ASP A 155 3.37 21.56 -65.59
CA ASP A 155 2.26 22.40 -66.00
C ASP A 155 0.99 22.22 -65.14
N SER A 156 1.00 21.25 -64.22
CA SER A 156 -0.11 21.03 -63.30
C SER A 156 -0.24 22.19 -62.29
N ASN A 157 -1.46 22.51 -61.88
CA ASN A 157 -1.71 23.53 -60.85
C ASN A 157 -1.03 23.17 -59.52
N TYR A 158 -0.84 21.87 -59.25
CA TYR A 158 -0.11 21.37 -58.08
C TYR A 158 1.39 21.67 -58.15
N ALA A 159 2.03 21.46 -59.31
CA ALA A 159 3.45 21.74 -59.49
C ALA A 159 3.77 23.24 -59.34
N LYS A 160 2.91 24.11 -59.87
CA LYS A 160 3.06 25.57 -59.73
C LYS A 160 2.99 26.00 -58.26
N LEU A 161 2.11 25.40 -57.46
CA LEU A 161 2.01 25.66 -56.02
C LEU A 161 3.27 25.20 -55.26
N VAL A 162 3.80 24.01 -55.58
CA VAL A 162 5.04 23.50 -54.96
C VAL A 162 6.24 24.40 -55.32
N HIS A 163 6.34 24.85 -56.57
CA HIS A 163 7.34 25.82 -56.99
C HIS A 163 7.19 27.18 -56.31
N PHE A 164 5.97 27.66 -56.07
CA PHE A 164 5.72 28.87 -55.29
C PHE A 164 6.24 28.76 -53.85
N VAL A 165 5.92 27.64 -53.17
CA VAL A 165 6.30 27.44 -51.77
C VAL A 165 7.80 27.22 -51.58
N ILE A 166 8.46 26.49 -52.49
CA ILE A 166 9.88 26.10 -52.35
C ILE A 166 10.83 27.02 -53.11
N GLY A 167 10.41 27.55 -54.25
CA GLY A 167 11.27 28.22 -55.21
C GLY A 167 10.78 29.63 -55.52
N ASN A 168 10.86 30.53 -54.53
CA ASN A 168 10.80 32.00 -54.57
C ASN A 168 10.53 32.65 -55.95
N LYS A 169 9.40 32.30 -56.58
CA LYS A 169 8.96 32.85 -57.86
C LYS A 169 7.72 33.65 -57.56
N ASP A 170 7.84 34.96 -57.75
CA ASP A 170 6.72 35.88 -57.63
C ASP A 170 5.75 35.61 -58.77
N PHE A 171 4.59 35.06 -58.44
CA PHE A 171 3.46 35.05 -59.35
C PHE A 171 2.63 36.29 -59.08
N LEU A 172 2.35 37.07 -60.12
CA LEU A 172 1.34 38.13 -60.04
C LEU A 172 -0.02 37.45 -59.83
N VAL A 173 -0.57 37.56 -58.63
CA VAL A 173 -1.98 37.24 -58.37
C VAL A 173 -2.78 38.40 -58.96
N LEU A 174 -3.36 38.17 -60.13
CA LEU A 174 -4.27 39.12 -60.76
C LEU A 174 -5.65 38.92 -60.12
N GLU A 175 -6.29 40.01 -59.69
CA GLU A 175 -7.68 39.97 -59.21
C GLU A 175 -8.60 39.55 -60.36
N GLU A 176 -9.75 38.96 -60.05
CA GLU A 176 -10.68 38.39 -61.06
C GLU A 176 -11.18 39.45 -62.07
N ASP A 177 -11.16 40.73 -61.67
CA ASP A 177 -11.52 41.88 -62.48
C ASP A 177 -10.35 42.49 -63.28
N ASP A 178 -9.14 41.92 -63.20
CA ASP A 178 -7.96 42.44 -63.89
C ASP A 178 -8.14 42.35 -65.42
N CYS A 179 -7.95 43.49 -66.08
CA CYS A 179 -8.13 43.66 -67.52
C CYS A 179 -7.18 42.77 -68.36
N ARG A 180 -6.07 42.29 -67.80
CA ARG A 180 -5.13 41.36 -68.46
C ARG A 180 -5.71 39.96 -68.68
N LEU A 181 -6.81 39.61 -67.99
CA LEU A 181 -7.47 38.31 -68.11
C LEU A 181 -8.56 38.28 -69.21
N LYS A 182 -8.92 39.43 -69.81
CA LYS A 182 -9.98 39.52 -70.82
C LYS A 182 -9.38 39.43 -72.23
N SER A 183 -9.78 38.42 -73.00
CA SER A 183 -9.32 38.23 -74.36
C SER A 183 -9.93 39.26 -75.32
N SER A 184 -9.07 39.89 -76.12
CA SER A 184 -9.29 40.76 -77.31
C SER A 184 -9.54 42.27 -77.11
N ASP A 185 -8.50 43.03 -77.50
CA ASP A 185 -8.52 44.31 -78.26
C ASP A 185 -9.12 45.59 -77.64
N VAL A 186 -8.88 45.85 -76.35
CA VAL A 186 -8.88 47.23 -75.86
C VAL A 186 -7.66 47.47 -74.98
N ASP A 187 -6.80 48.38 -75.44
CA ASP A 187 -5.56 48.80 -74.80
C ASP A 187 -5.73 49.02 -73.28
N CYS A 188 -4.88 48.35 -72.49
CA CYS A 188 -4.65 48.69 -71.09
C CYS A 188 -3.82 49.99 -70.97
N ILE A 189 -4.23 51.04 -71.69
CA ILE A 189 -3.56 52.34 -71.69
C ILE A 189 -4.55 53.41 -71.23
N ASN A 190 -4.11 54.17 -70.22
CA ASN A 190 -4.73 55.33 -69.56
C ASN A 190 -5.57 55.05 -68.29
N ARG A 191 -4.87 54.90 -67.17
CA ARG A 191 -5.18 55.68 -65.96
C ARG A 191 -3.88 56.26 -65.40
N GLU A 192 -3.77 57.59 -65.44
CA GLU A 192 -3.00 58.36 -64.44
C GLU A 192 -3.60 58.15 -63.05
#